data_AF-A0A1J4SL57-F1
#
_entry.id   AF-A0A1J4SL57-F1
#
_cell.length_a   1.000
_cell.length_b   1.000
_cell.length_c   1.000
_cell.angle_alpha   90.00
_cell.angle_beta   90.00
_cell.angle_gamma   90.00
#
_symmetry.space_group_name_H-M   'P 1'
#
loop_
_entity.id
_entity.type
_entity.pdbx_description
1 polymer ?
#
loop_
_entity_poly.entity_id
_entity_poly.type
_entity_poly.pdbx_seq_one_letter_code
_entity_poly.pdbx_strand_id
1 'polypeptide(L)'
;MKKQIPLMIVMVVGLLTLASYYVPNKHSVDYIELLSKWENIVMAFAFLLGLISLFYSHYNKISRKTDGWGYSLFVYIGFLGMVVPAMMNGGRQMVDGRLTMLGWSFNYIYNALSATMFAVLAFYIVSTAYRSFRIKSKQAFVLFLAAFVLILGKVPLGQIIWDFLLGWTHATVSEVIEWIMSVPAVAGKRGIMIGISIGAIVTSLKIIFGIERQYMGKD
;
A
#
# COMPACT_ATOMS: atom_id res chain seq x y z
N MET A 1 -25.86 -22.80 19.69
CA MET A 1 -26.97 -21.93 19.26
C MET A 1 -26.58 -20.44 19.16
N LYS A 2 -25.94 -19.81 20.17
CA LYS A 2 -25.61 -18.36 20.14
C LYS A 2 -24.73 -17.89 18.96
N LYS A 3 -23.86 -18.76 18.42
CA LYS A 3 -22.97 -18.44 17.28
C LYS A 3 -23.52 -18.84 15.91
N GLN A 4 -24.59 -19.66 15.85
CA GLN A 4 -25.15 -20.15 14.57
C GLN A 4 -26.00 -19.09 13.88
N ILE A 5 -26.76 -18.29 14.63
CA ILE A 5 -27.61 -17.23 14.08
C ILE A 5 -26.76 -16.16 13.36
N PRO A 6 -25.68 -15.61 13.98
CA PRO A 6 -24.80 -14.66 13.28
C PRO A 6 -24.13 -15.25 12.03
N LEU A 7 -23.69 -16.51 12.08
CA LEU A 7 -23.09 -17.18 10.91
C LEU A 7 -24.11 -17.32 9.76
N MET A 8 -25.35 -17.68 10.08
CA MET A 8 -26.41 -17.78 9.07
C MET A 8 -26.71 -16.43 8.43
N ILE A 9 -26.73 -15.35 9.23
CA ILE A 9 -26.91 -13.98 8.71
C ILE A 9 -25.78 -13.61 7.75
N VAL A 10 -24.51 -13.82 8.15
CA VAL A 10 -23.34 -13.50 7.31
C VAL A 10 -23.37 -14.31 6.00
N MET A 11 -23.73 -15.59 6.08
CA MET A 11 -23.84 -16.46 4.91
C MET A 11 -24.93 -15.96 3.95
N VAL A 12 -26.13 -15.69 4.45
CA VAL A 12 -27.26 -15.23 3.63
C VAL A 12 -26.97 -13.87 3.02
N VAL A 13 -26.53 -12.90 3.81
CA VAL A 13 -26.21 -11.54 3.33
C VAL A 13 -25.05 -11.59 2.34
N GLY A 14 -24.01 -12.38 2.61
CA GLY A 14 -22.88 -12.56 1.71
C GLY A 14 -23.27 -13.17 0.36
N LEU A 15 -24.08 -14.22 0.36
CA LEU A 15 -24.60 -14.84 -0.87
C LEU A 15 -25.54 -13.89 -1.64
N LEU A 16 -26.41 -13.16 -0.95
CA LEU A 16 -27.29 -12.15 -1.57
C LEU A 16 -26.49 -11.00 -2.20
N THR A 17 -25.41 -10.58 -1.56
CA THR A 17 -24.51 -9.53 -2.09
C THR A 17 -23.79 -10.00 -3.34
N LEU A 18 -23.24 -11.21 -3.31
CA LEU A 18 -22.62 -11.82 -4.49
C LEU A 18 -23.62 -11.95 -5.65
N ALA A 19 -24.82 -12.46 -5.38
CA ALA A 19 -25.86 -12.59 -6.42
C ALA A 19 -26.29 -11.23 -6.98
N SER A 20 -26.49 -10.24 -6.12
CA SER A 20 -26.93 -8.89 -6.52
C SER A 20 -25.86 -8.15 -7.29
N TYR A 21 -24.57 -8.40 -7.03
CA TYR A 21 -23.49 -7.77 -7.77
C TYR A 21 -23.44 -8.21 -9.25
N TYR A 22 -23.71 -9.48 -9.54
CA TYR A 22 -23.64 -10.04 -10.90
C TYR A 22 -24.96 -9.99 -11.68
N VAL A 23 -26.09 -9.72 -11.03
CA VAL A 23 -27.40 -9.61 -11.68
C VAL A 23 -27.82 -8.12 -11.75
N PRO A 24 -27.64 -7.43 -12.89
CA PRO A 24 -27.91 -6.00 -13.00
C PRO A 24 -29.40 -5.72 -13.18
N ASN A 25 -30.16 -5.76 -12.09
CA ASN A 25 -31.54 -5.29 -12.02
C ASN A 25 -31.66 -4.11 -11.04
N LYS A 26 -32.76 -3.34 -11.11
CA LYS A 26 -32.97 -2.15 -10.27
C LYS A 26 -32.85 -2.46 -8.77
N HIS A 27 -33.47 -3.55 -8.30
CA HIS A 27 -33.43 -3.95 -6.89
C HIS A 27 -32.01 -4.31 -6.42
N SER A 28 -31.21 -4.94 -7.27
CA SER A 28 -29.83 -5.31 -7.01
C SER A 28 -28.93 -4.08 -6.94
N VAL A 29 -29.12 -3.09 -7.82
CA VAL A 29 -28.41 -1.81 -7.75
C VAL A 29 -28.76 -1.07 -6.47
N ASP A 30 -30.06 -0.93 -6.15
CA ASP A 30 -30.53 -0.25 -4.93
C ASP A 30 -29.98 -0.94 -3.66
N TYR A 31 -29.93 -2.27 -3.65
CA TYR A 31 -29.36 -3.07 -2.57
C TYR A 31 -27.85 -2.87 -2.40
N ILE A 32 -27.09 -2.90 -3.50
CA ILE A 32 -25.64 -2.66 -3.46
C ILE A 32 -25.36 -1.23 -2.99
N GLU A 33 -26.12 -0.23 -3.45
CA GLU A 33 -25.97 1.16 -2.99
C GLU A 33 -26.23 1.27 -1.47
N LEU A 34 -27.27 0.60 -0.96
CA LEU A 34 -27.56 0.54 0.46
C LEU A 34 -26.39 -0.09 1.24
N LEU A 35 -25.85 -1.22 0.77
CA LEU A 35 -24.70 -1.86 1.40
C LEU A 35 -23.45 -0.97 1.37
N SER A 36 -23.17 -0.30 0.26
CA SER A 36 -22.05 0.65 0.16
C SER A 36 -22.19 1.83 1.13
N LYS A 37 -23.42 2.31 1.38
CA LYS A 37 -23.66 3.32 2.43
C LYS A 37 -23.32 2.79 3.82
N TRP A 38 -23.75 1.58 4.16
CA TRP A 38 -23.38 0.93 5.42
C TRP A 38 -21.88 0.67 5.54
N GLU A 39 -21.24 0.19 4.48
CA GLU A 39 -19.80 -0.04 4.42
C GLU A 39 -19.04 1.27 4.68
N ASN A 40 -19.43 2.37 4.03
CA ASN A 40 -18.82 3.68 4.24
C ASN A 40 -18.95 4.16 5.69
N ILE A 41 -20.10 3.95 6.32
CA ILE A 41 -20.31 4.27 7.75
C ILE A 41 -19.37 3.42 8.62
N VAL A 42 -19.31 2.10 8.39
CA VAL A 42 -18.43 1.19 9.15
C VAL A 42 -16.95 1.55 8.94
N MET A 43 -16.53 1.85 7.70
CA MET A 43 -15.17 2.27 7.39
C MET A 43 -14.80 3.58 8.07
N ALA A 44 -15.72 4.55 8.15
CA ALA A 44 -15.48 5.80 8.87
C ALA A 44 -15.21 5.56 10.37
N PHE A 45 -16.01 4.70 11.01
CA PHE A 45 -15.77 4.31 12.40
C PHE A 45 -14.49 3.48 12.57
N ALA A 46 -14.20 2.56 11.64
CA ALA A 46 -12.99 1.76 11.67
C ALA A 46 -11.73 2.63 11.55
N PHE A 47 -11.76 3.64 10.67
CA PHE A 47 -10.69 4.62 10.53
C PHE A 47 -10.50 5.43 11.83
N LEU A 48 -11.60 5.90 12.43
CA LEU A 48 -11.56 6.62 13.70
C LEU A 48 -10.98 5.75 14.83
N LEU A 49 -11.42 4.51 14.96
CA LEU A 49 -10.90 3.56 15.94
C LEU A 49 -9.43 3.24 15.69
N GLY A 50 -9.01 3.10 14.42
CA GLY A 50 -7.61 2.93 14.04
C GLY A 50 -6.75 4.11 14.48
N LEU A 51 -7.23 5.33 14.26
CA LEU A 51 -6.55 6.56 14.70
C LEU A 51 -6.45 6.64 16.23
N ILE A 52 -7.56 6.38 16.94
CA ILE A 52 -7.58 6.36 18.41
C ILE A 52 -6.62 5.28 18.93
N SER A 53 -6.63 4.08 18.34
CA SER A 53 -5.75 2.98 18.74
C SER A 53 -4.27 3.35 18.58
N LEU A 54 -3.91 3.96 17.44
CA LEU A 54 -2.55 4.46 17.19
C LEU A 54 -2.15 5.49 18.25
N PHE A 55 -2.97 6.51 18.47
CA PHE A 55 -2.69 7.55 19.46
C PHE A 55 -2.66 7.01 20.88
N TYR A 56 -3.53 6.06 21.23
CA TYR A 56 -3.53 5.44 22.54
C TYR A 56 -2.24 4.64 22.77
N SER A 57 -1.78 3.88 21.77
CA SER A 57 -0.54 3.11 21.86
C SER A 57 0.69 4.01 22.06
N HIS A 58 0.79 5.09 21.28
CA HIS A 58 1.89 6.05 21.40
C HIS A 58 1.81 6.89 22.68
N TYR A 59 0.60 7.26 23.12
CA TYR A 59 0.39 7.96 24.38
C TYR A 59 0.84 7.11 25.56
N ASN A 60 0.43 5.84 25.61
CA ASN A 60 0.87 4.90 26.64
C ASN A 60 2.40 4.74 26.63
N LYS A 61 3.01 4.70 25.45
CA LYS A 61 4.46 4.61 25.29
C LYS A 61 5.18 5.82 25.90
N ILE A 62 4.64 7.03 25.68
CA ILE A 62 5.15 8.29 26.23
C ILE A 62 4.92 8.37 27.74
N SER A 63 3.71 8.09 28.19
CA SER A 63 3.32 8.15 29.61
C SER A 63 4.14 7.21 30.47
N ARG A 64 4.37 5.98 29.99
CA ARG A 64 5.17 4.96 30.69
C ARG A 64 6.68 5.10 30.46
N LYS A 65 7.12 6.07 29.66
CA LYS A 65 8.54 6.32 29.31
C LYS A 65 9.30 5.05 28.89
N THR A 66 8.64 4.15 28.17
CA THR A 66 9.28 2.90 27.69
C THR A 66 10.40 3.22 26.68
N ASP A 67 11.27 2.24 26.40
CA ASP A 67 12.37 2.43 25.46
C ASP A 67 11.93 2.97 24.09
N GLY A 68 12.61 4.02 23.64
CA GLY A 68 12.27 4.74 22.41
C GLY A 68 10.95 5.51 22.49
N TRP A 69 10.51 5.94 23.68
CA TRP A 69 9.31 6.80 23.83
C TRP A 69 9.41 8.09 23.02
N GLY A 70 10.61 8.70 22.93
CA GLY A 70 10.82 9.96 22.20
C GLY A 70 10.42 9.87 20.73
N TYR A 71 10.60 8.70 20.09
CA TYR A 71 10.17 8.49 18.70
C TYR A 71 8.65 8.55 18.53
N SER A 72 7.88 8.27 19.59
CA SER A 72 6.41 8.36 19.55
C SER A 72 5.91 9.79 19.41
N LEU A 73 6.71 10.78 19.80
CA LEU A 73 6.35 12.18 19.63
C LEU A 73 6.22 12.55 18.14
N PHE A 74 7.03 11.94 17.27
CA PHE A 74 6.99 12.18 15.83
C PHE A 74 5.69 11.74 15.17
N VAL A 75 4.93 10.82 15.77
CA VAL A 75 3.60 10.45 15.28
C VAL A 75 2.65 11.63 15.39
N TYR A 76 2.64 12.31 16.53
CA TYR A 76 1.80 13.49 16.74
C TYR A 76 2.29 14.70 15.93
N ILE A 77 3.60 14.93 15.89
CA ILE A 77 4.19 16.02 15.10
C ILE A 77 3.88 15.82 13.61
N GLY A 78 4.09 14.61 13.08
CA GLY A 78 3.79 14.29 11.69
C GLY A 78 2.30 14.37 11.37
N PHE A 79 1.44 13.89 12.27
CA PHE A 79 -0.02 14.02 12.12
C PHE A 79 -0.43 15.49 12.06
N LEU A 80 0.00 16.33 13.00
CA LEU A 80 -0.32 17.76 13.00
C LEU A 80 0.30 18.48 11.79
N GLY A 81 1.52 18.10 11.40
CA GLY A 81 2.22 18.63 10.24
C GLY A 81 1.52 18.35 8.90
N MET A 82 0.60 17.38 8.86
CA MET A 82 -0.23 17.08 7.69
C MET A 82 -1.67 17.59 7.84
N VAL A 83 -2.30 17.40 9.00
CA VAL A 83 -3.71 17.72 9.22
C VAL A 83 -3.94 19.24 9.32
N VAL A 84 -3.09 19.98 10.02
CA VAL A 84 -3.26 21.45 10.13
C VAL A 84 -3.18 22.11 8.75
N PRO A 85 -2.17 21.83 7.91
CA PRO A 85 -2.14 22.35 6.54
C PRO A 85 -3.30 21.86 5.66
N ALA A 86 -3.80 20.64 5.88
CA ALA A 86 -4.95 20.12 5.15
C ALA A 86 -6.22 20.89 5.50
N MET A 87 -6.47 21.17 6.78
CA MET A 87 -7.63 21.95 7.23
C MET A 87 -7.58 23.39 6.72
N MET A 88 -6.41 24.03 6.76
CA MET A 88 -6.25 25.42 6.31
C MET A 88 -6.52 25.62 4.82
N ASN A 89 -6.21 24.62 3.98
CA ASN A 89 -6.36 24.72 2.52
C ASN A 89 -7.54 23.90 1.97
N GLY A 90 -8.45 23.43 2.83
CA GLY A 90 -9.59 22.60 2.41
C GLY A 90 -9.19 21.32 1.68
N GLY A 91 -8.05 20.73 2.05
CA GLY A 91 -7.52 19.50 1.44
C GLY A 91 -6.87 19.67 0.06
N ARG A 92 -6.77 20.89 -0.48
CA ARG A 92 -6.18 21.15 -1.80
C ARG A 92 -4.66 21.29 -1.71
N GLN A 93 -3.92 20.53 -2.51
CA GLN A 93 -2.45 20.61 -2.59
C GLN A 93 -1.95 21.77 -3.48
N MET A 94 -2.80 22.25 -4.40
CA MET A 94 -2.47 23.31 -5.36
C MET A 94 -3.69 24.19 -5.58
N VAL A 95 -3.49 25.50 -5.57
CA VAL A 95 -4.51 26.52 -5.88
C VAL A 95 -3.85 27.58 -6.77
N ASP A 96 -4.47 27.88 -7.92
CA ASP A 96 -3.99 28.88 -8.89
C ASP A 96 -2.52 28.72 -9.31
N GLY A 97 -2.10 27.49 -9.55
CA GLY A 97 -0.72 27.18 -9.94
C GLY A 97 0.32 27.31 -8.81
N ARG A 98 -0.10 27.68 -7.59
CA ARG A 98 0.77 27.82 -6.42
C ARG A 98 0.60 26.65 -5.48
N LEU A 99 1.72 26.27 -4.86
CA LEU A 99 1.76 25.22 -3.85
C LEU A 99 1.08 25.75 -2.58
N THR A 100 0.07 25.04 -2.09
CA THR A 100 -0.56 25.37 -0.81
C THR A 100 0.33 24.88 0.34
N MET A 101 -0.01 25.27 1.57
CA MET A 101 0.69 24.73 2.75
C MET A 101 0.59 23.19 2.82
N LEU A 102 -0.54 22.61 2.39
CA LEU A 102 -0.67 21.15 2.29
C LEU A 102 0.25 20.57 1.22
N GLY A 103 0.32 21.18 0.04
CA GLY A 103 1.22 20.73 -1.01
C GLY A 103 2.69 20.81 -0.58
N TRP A 104 3.06 21.85 0.18
CA TRP A 104 4.40 21.99 0.76
C TRP A 104 4.68 20.89 1.78
N SER A 105 3.79 20.67 2.75
CA SER A 105 3.94 19.57 3.72
C SER A 105 4.00 18.20 3.04
N PHE A 106 3.20 17.99 2.00
CA PHE A 106 3.23 16.75 1.24
C PHE A 106 4.60 16.53 0.57
N ASN A 107 5.14 17.56 -0.10
CA ASN A 107 6.40 17.45 -0.82
C ASN A 107 7.63 17.38 0.10
N TYR A 108 7.67 18.17 1.16
CA TYR A 108 8.88 18.32 1.98
C TYR A 108 8.85 17.54 3.29
N ILE A 109 7.66 17.12 3.76
CA ILE A 109 7.53 16.26 4.94
C ILE A 109 7.21 14.84 4.49
N TYR A 110 6.05 14.60 3.88
CA TYR A 110 5.59 13.24 3.57
C TYR A 110 6.49 12.55 2.53
N ASN A 111 6.76 13.18 1.38
CA ASN A 111 7.57 12.57 0.33
C ASN A 111 9.02 12.37 0.78
N ALA A 112 9.62 13.36 1.47
CA ALA A 112 10.98 13.25 1.98
C ALA A 112 11.13 12.10 3.00
N LEU A 113 10.22 12.01 3.98
CA LEU A 113 10.23 10.92 4.98
C LEU A 113 9.90 9.56 4.37
N SER A 114 9.01 9.52 3.37
CA SER A 114 8.73 8.28 2.64
C SER A 114 9.95 7.81 1.84
N ALA A 115 10.66 8.74 1.20
CA ALA A 115 11.88 8.45 0.46
C ALA A 115 12.98 7.88 1.37
N THR A 116 13.16 8.40 2.59
CA THR A 116 14.13 7.83 3.53
C THR A 116 13.73 6.43 3.97
N MET A 117 12.44 6.18 4.23
CA MET A 117 11.93 4.83 4.55
C MET A 117 12.19 3.85 3.39
N PHE A 118 11.91 4.24 2.15
CA PHE A 118 12.19 3.40 0.98
C PHE A 118 13.69 3.21 0.73
N ALA A 119 14.52 4.22 0.94
CA ALA A 119 15.97 4.12 0.79
C ALA A 119 16.56 3.14 1.81
N VAL A 120 16.13 3.22 3.07
CA VAL A 120 16.54 2.29 4.13
C VAL A 120 16.06 0.87 3.83
N LEU A 121 14.82 0.71 3.38
CA LEU A 121 14.27 -0.59 2.96
C LEU A 121 15.07 -1.18 1.79
N ALA A 122 15.35 -0.39 0.76
CA ALA A 122 16.14 -0.83 -0.39
C ALA A 122 17.56 -1.24 0.03
N PHE A 123 18.21 -0.45 0.88
CA PHE A 123 19.52 -0.80 1.45
C PHE A 123 19.49 -2.12 2.20
N TYR A 124 18.50 -2.36 3.07
CA TYR A 124 18.38 -3.61 3.80
C TYR A 124 18.05 -4.79 2.89
N ILE A 125 17.18 -4.63 1.90
CA ILE A 125 16.89 -5.66 0.90
C ILE A 125 18.17 -6.01 0.15
N VAL A 126 18.92 -5.04 -0.35
CA VAL A 126 20.18 -5.29 -1.07
C VAL A 126 21.23 -5.93 -0.17
N SER A 127 21.39 -5.46 1.08
CA SER A 127 22.36 -6.02 2.03
C SER A 127 22.03 -7.46 2.42
N THR A 128 20.76 -7.76 2.70
CA THR A 128 20.30 -9.12 3.02
C THR A 128 20.32 -10.03 1.80
N ALA A 129 19.90 -9.53 0.65
CA ALA A 129 20.01 -10.18 -0.65
C ALA A 129 21.48 -10.51 -0.94
N TYR A 130 22.42 -9.58 -0.84
CA TYR A 130 23.84 -9.84 -1.08
C TYR A 130 24.40 -10.92 -0.13
N ARG A 131 24.03 -10.87 1.16
CA ARG A 131 24.46 -11.90 2.14
C ARG A 131 23.82 -13.27 1.88
N SER A 132 22.57 -13.31 1.41
CA SER A 132 21.78 -14.53 1.19
C SER A 132 22.01 -15.15 -0.20
N PHE A 133 22.18 -14.30 -1.21
CA PHE A 133 22.59 -14.62 -2.58
C PHE A 133 24.12 -14.63 -2.67
N ARG A 134 24.76 -15.69 -2.15
CA ARG A 134 25.75 -16.34 -3.03
C ARG A 134 24.94 -16.74 -4.25
N ILE A 135 25.27 -16.25 -5.45
CA ILE A 135 24.54 -16.58 -6.69
C ILE A 135 24.44 -18.10 -6.80
N LYS A 136 23.30 -18.65 -6.37
CA LYS A 136 23.06 -20.10 -6.22
C LYS A 136 22.28 -20.66 -7.40
N SER A 137 21.70 -19.81 -8.25
CA SER A 137 20.93 -20.22 -9.43
C SER A 137 21.07 -19.23 -10.60
N LYS A 138 20.95 -19.76 -11.82
CA LYS A 138 21.01 -18.97 -13.06
C LYS A 138 19.85 -17.96 -13.13
N GLN A 139 18.69 -18.29 -12.57
CA GLN A 139 17.51 -17.43 -12.54
C GLN A 139 17.71 -16.18 -11.67
N ALA A 140 18.30 -16.36 -10.48
CA ALA A 140 18.59 -15.23 -9.58
C ALA A 140 19.61 -14.26 -10.19
N PHE A 141 20.57 -14.77 -10.97
CA PHE A 141 21.52 -13.94 -11.70
C PHE A 141 20.85 -13.06 -12.76
N VAL A 142 19.89 -13.60 -13.53
CA VAL A 142 19.13 -12.83 -14.53
C VAL A 142 18.34 -11.70 -13.87
N LEU A 143 17.68 -11.98 -12.73
CA LEU A 143 16.95 -10.96 -11.97
C LEU A 143 17.88 -9.89 -11.39
N PHE A 144 19.04 -10.29 -10.87
CA PHE A 144 20.05 -9.34 -10.39
C PHE A 144 20.55 -8.43 -11.51
N LEU A 145 20.87 -8.98 -12.68
CA LEU A 145 21.34 -8.21 -13.82
C LEU A 145 20.26 -7.23 -14.31
N ALA A 146 18.99 -7.66 -14.38
CA ALA A 146 17.88 -6.79 -14.73
C ALA A 146 17.70 -5.64 -13.71
N ALA A 147 17.79 -5.93 -12.41
CA ALA A 147 17.74 -4.92 -11.36
C ALA A 147 18.92 -3.95 -11.43
N PHE A 148 20.13 -4.45 -11.71
CA PHE A 148 21.34 -3.65 -11.86
C PHE A 148 21.21 -2.66 -13.03
N VAL A 149 20.76 -3.14 -14.20
CA VAL A 149 20.50 -2.30 -15.37
C VAL A 149 19.48 -1.19 -15.06
N LEU A 150 18.39 -1.53 -14.37
CA LEU A 150 17.37 -0.54 -13.97
C LEU A 150 17.92 0.53 -13.02
N ILE A 151 18.68 0.12 -11.99
CA ILE A 151 19.26 1.06 -11.01
C ILE A 151 20.25 1.98 -11.72
N LEU A 152 21.14 1.41 -12.56
CA LEU A 152 22.13 2.20 -13.28
C LEU A 152 21.46 3.21 -14.21
N GLY A 153 20.44 2.78 -14.97
CA GLY A 153 19.80 3.65 -15.94
C GLY A 153 18.88 4.74 -15.37
N LYS A 154 18.46 4.64 -14.09
CA LYS A 154 17.63 5.66 -13.41
C LYS A 154 18.44 6.70 -12.63
N VAL A 155 19.77 6.54 -12.51
CA VAL A 155 20.65 7.45 -11.75
C VAL A 155 21.43 8.34 -12.72
N PRO A 156 21.60 9.65 -12.45
CA PRO A 156 22.33 10.58 -13.32
C PRO A 156 23.74 10.10 -13.70
N LEU A 157 24.48 9.53 -12.74
CA LEU A 157 25.81 8.96 -13.00
C LEU A 157 25.77 7.76 -13.94
N GLY A 158 24.73 6.92 -13.85
CA GLY A 158 24.62 5.76 -14.72
C GLY A 158 24.21 6.16 -16.14
N GLN A 159 23.44 7.23 -16.33
CA GLN A 159 23.17 7.80 -17.66
C GLN A 159 24.48 8.21 -18.35
N ILE A 160 25.38 8.91 -17.65
CA ILE A 160 26.70 9.29 -18.20
C ILE A 160 27.52 8.06 -18.61
N ILE A 161 27.54 7.02 -17.77
CA ILE A 161 28.27 5.77 -18.05
C ILE A 161 27.70 5.09 -19.30
N TRP A 162 26.39 5.03 -19.41
CA TRP A 162 25.73 4.42 -20.56
C TRP A 162 25.91 5.23 -21.84
N ASP A 163 25.82 6.56 -21.79
CA ASP A 163 26.04 7.43 -22.95
C ASP A 163 27.48 7.28 -23.45
N PHE A 164 28.46 7.13 -22.54
CA PHE A 164 29.84 6.83 -22.90
C PHE A 164 30.01 5.42 -23.53
N LEU A 165 29.31 4.41 -22.99
CA LEU A 165 29.53 3.01 -23.36
C LEU A 165 28.69 2.55 -24.57
N LEU A 166 27.50 3.11 -24.75
CA LEU A 166 26.51 2.76 -25.76
C LEU A 166 26.03 3.94 -26.62
N GLY A 167 26.53 5.17 -26.43
CA GLY A 167 26.17 6.34 -27.27
C GLY A 167 26.42 6.14 -28.77
N TRP A 168 27.37 5.26 -29.14
CA TRP A 168 27.63 4.81 -30.51
C TRP A 168 26.54 3.93 -31.14
N THR A 169 25.62 3.35 -30.35
CA THR A 169 24.61 2.39 -30.82
C THR A 169 23.23 3.00 -31.08
N HIS A 170 23.03 4.30 -30.83
CA HIS A 170 21.74 5.02 -30.89
C HIS A 170 20.60 4.44 -30.03
N ALA A 171 20.78 3.26 -29.41
CA ALA A 171 19.87 2.71 -28.42
C ALA A 171 20.00 3.51 -27.13
N THR A 172 18.97 4.26 -26.79
CA THR A 172 18.95 5.00 -25.53
C THR A 172 18.68 4.04 -24.38
N VAL A 173 19.39 4.21 -23.26
CA VAL A 173 19.16 3.46 -22.00
C VAL A 173 17.69 3.47 -21.60
N SER A 174 17.02 4.59 -21.90
CA SER A 174 15.59 4.79 -21.67
C SER A 174 14.74 3.71 -22.32
N GLU A 175 15.04 3.25 -23.53
CA GLU A 175 14.27 2.20 -24.23
C GLU A 175 14.38 0.86 -23.52
N VAL A 176 15.59 0.48 -23.07
CA VAL A 176 15.80 -0.77 -22.33
C VAL A 176 15.10 -0.73 -20.99
N ILE A 177 15.22 0.38 -20.25
CA ILE A 177 14.48 0.59 -19.00
C ILE A 177 12.98 0.51 -19.25
N GLU A 178 12.48 1.21 -20.26
CA GLU A 178 11.06 1.26 -20.59
C GLU A 178 10.54 -0.11 -20.95
N TRP A 179 11.26 -0.90 -21.74
CA TRP A 179 10.91 -2.27 -22.05
C TRP A 179 10.83 -3.14 -20.78
N ILE A 180 11.84 -3.09 -19.90
CA ILE A 180 11.83 -3.84 -18.63
C ILE A 180 10.63 -3.41 -17.76
N MET A 181 10.36 -2.11 -17.69
CA MET A 181 9.30 -1.56 -16.85
C MET A 181 7.91 -1.81 -17.42
N SER A 182 7.74 -1.85 -18.74
CA SER A 182 6.44 -1.99 -19.41
C SER A 182 6.02 -3.44 -19.61
N VAL A 183 6.97 -4.37 -19.77
CA VAL A 183 6.69 -5.78 -20.06
C VAL A 183 6.88 -6.67 -18.82
N PRO A 184 8.10 -7.08 -18.42
CA PRO A 184 8.27 -8.04 -17.32
C PRO A 184 7.89 -7.47 -15.95
N ALA A 185 8.18 -6.19 -15.66
CA ALA A 185 7.81 -5.61 -14.37
C ALA A 185 6.29 -5.50 -14.21
N VAL A 186 5.58 -5.06 -15.26
CA VAL A 186 4.11 -5.00 -15.27
C VAL A 186 3.51 -6.40 -15.22
N ALA A 187 4.08 -7.39 -15.93
CA ALA A 187 3.64 -8.77 -15.85
C ALA A 187 3.75 -9.32 -14.42
N GLY A 188 4.88 -9.09 -13.75
CA GLY A 188 5.08 -9.46 -12.35
C GLY A 188 4.10 -8.76 -11.41
N LYS A 189 3.93 -7.44 -11.54
CA LYS A 189 2.95 -6.66 -10.77
C LYS A 189 1.53 -7.20 -10.96
N ARG A 190 1.13 -7.51 -12.19
CA ARG A 190 -0.18 -8.11 -12.51
C ARG A 190 -0.34 -9.48 -11.85
N GLY A 191 0.68 -10.34 -11.92
CA GLY A 191 0.67 -11.64 -11.24
C GLY A 191 0.48 -11.51 -9.73
N ILE A 192 1.19 -10.58 -9.08
CA ILE A 192 1.03 -10.27 -7.66
C ILE A 192 -0.39 -9.76 -7.36
N MET A 193 -0.89 -8.80 -8.15
CA MET A 193 -2.25 -8.27 -7.97
C MET A 193 -3.31 -9.35 -8.10
N ILE A 194 -3.20 -10.23 -9.12
CA ILE A 194 -4.10 -11.37 -9.30
C ILE A 194 -4.03 -12.29 -8.08
N GLY A 195 -2.83 -12.61 -7.59
CA GLY A 195 -2.64 -13.44 -6.40
C GLY A 195 -3.29 -12.83 -5.15
N ILE A 196 -3.10 -11.53 -4.92
CA ILE A 196 -3.72 -10.80 -3.81
C ILE A 196 -5.24 -10.80 -3.95
N SER A 197 -5.78 -10.52 -5.14
CA SER A 197 -7.22 -10.51 -5.40
C SER A 197 -7.85 -11.88 -5.18
N ILE A 198 -7.25 -12.96 -5.70
CA ILE A 198 -7.72 -14.33 -5.46
C ILE A 198 -7.66 -14.66 -3.97
N GLY A 199 -6.55 -14.29 -3.29
CA GLY A 199 -6.42 -14.47 -1.85
C GLY A 199 -7.53 -13.78 -1.06
N ALA A 200 -7.84 -12.53 -1.41
CA ALA A 200 -8.94 -11.78 -0.81
C ALA A 200 -10.30 -12.46 -1.05
N ILE A 201 -10.59 -12.89 -2.29
CA ILE A 201 -11.83 -13.61 -2.63
C ILE A 201 -11.97 -14.90 -1.81
N VAL A 202 -10.90 -15.69 -1.73
CA VAL A 202 -10.90 -16.95 -0.96
C VAL A 202 -11.17 -16.68 0.52
N THR A 203 -10.53 -15.67 1.12
CA THR A 203 -10.78 -15.26 2.50
C THR A 203 -12.23 -14.80 2.69
N SER A 204 -12.76 -13.97 1.80
CA SER A 204 -14.17 -13.56 1.83
C SER A 204 -15.13 -14.74 1.75
N LEU A 205 -14.88 -15.71 0.87
CA LEU A 205 -15.70 -16.93 0.77
C LEU A 205 -15.64 -17.77 2.05
N LYS A 206 -14.45 -17.95 2.64
CA LYS A 206 -14.31 -18.65 3.92
C LYS A 206 -15.08 -17.98 5.05
N ILE A 207 -15.14 -16.64 5.06
CA ILE A 207 -15.94 -15.86 6.01
C ILE A 207 -17.44 -16.07 5.75
N ILE A 208 -17.89 -15.96 4.50
CA ILE A 208 -19.30 -16.15 4.11
C ILE A 208 -19.80 -17.54 4.49
N PHE A 209 -19.02 -18.59 4.21
CA PHE A 209 -19.36 -19.96 4.57
C PHE A 209 -19.07 -20.30 6.05
N GLY A 210 -18.58 -19.35 6.85
CA GLY A 210 -18.36 -19.54 8.27
C GLY A 210 -17.24 -20.52 8.62
N ILE A 211 -16.32 -20.77 7.68
CA ILE A 211 -15.11 -21.58 7.87
C ILE A 211 -14.11 -20.79 8.72
N GLU A 212 -13.93 -19.49 8.42
CA GLU A 212 -13.11 -18.58 9.22
C GLU A 212 -14.01 -17.74 10.15
N ARG A 213 -13.88 -17.96 11.46
CA ARG A 213 -14.72 -17.32 12.50
C ARG A 213 -13.96 -16.34 13.38
N GLN A 214 -12.74 -15.96 13.01
CA GLN A 214 -11.86 -15.11 13.84
C GLN A 214 -12.46 -13.72 14.13
N TYR A 215 -13.38 -13.23 13.27
CA TYR A 215 -14.08 -11.96 13.48
C TYR A 215 -15.15 -12.00 14.57
N MET A 216 -15.54 -13.18 15.06
CA MET A 216 -16.58 -13.33 16.10
C MET A 216 -16.06 -13.18 17.53
N GLY A 217 -14.80 -12.77 17.71
CA GLY A 217 -14.12 -12.75 19.01
C GLY A 217 -13.67 -14.14 19.44
N LYS A 218 -12.56 -14.21 20.19
CA LYS A 218 -12.19 -15.43 20.91
C LYS A 218 -13.06 -15.54 22.16
N ASP A 219 -13.54 -16.74 22.44
CA ASP A 219 -13.80 -17.11 23.84
C ASP A 219 -12.43 -17.26 24.53
#